data_AF-A0A503WZD2-F1
#
_entry.id   AF-A0A503WZD2-F1
#
_cell.length_a   1.000
_cell.length_b   1.000
_cell.length_c   1.000
_cell.angle_alpha   90.00
_cell.angle_beta   90.00
_cell.angle_gamma   90.00
#
_symmetry.space_group_name_H-M   'P 1'
#
loop_
_entity.id
_entity.type
_entity.pdbx_description
1 polymer ?
#
loop_
_entity_poly.entity_id
_entity_poly.type
_entity_poly.pdbx_seq_one_letter_code
_entity_poly.pdbx_strand_id
1 'polypeptide(L)'
;MRPLGLVDQVGILLARDRTMVGNLGLGRHESAPPLTERDMDGLRLLAPHLRRAVTISRILEGTAAAAATFEAALDATRSAVVLLTQDMTILHANAAARTMLSNGDPISSVRGKLALPRELVPNRLQAAVQAAARAEQELGRRGIGIAAKSRDGTALAIQVMPLENRSLRGGLDRRAVVAVFIGDVAAPLEMPADAMRLLYELTPAEQRVFELVVGGEKTADIARTLGVAPSTVRSHLLKVFEKTGRHTRGDLVKLSREITLPG
;
A
#
# COMPACT_ATOMS: atom_id res chain seq x y z
N MET A 1 -35.85 -27.95 -21.45
CA MET A 1 -37.01 -27.36 -20.74
C MET A 1 -38.10 -28.38 -20.39
N ARG A 2 -38.41 -29.36 -21.26
CA ARG A 2 -39.38 -30.44 -20.92
C ARG A 2 -39.08 -31.30 -19.66
N PRO A 3 -37.83 -31.50 -19.19
CA PRO A 3 -37.59 -32.26 -17.96
C PRO A 3 -38.01 -31.54 -16.66
N LEU A 4 -38.29 -30.22 -16.72
CA LEU A 4 -38.59 -29.37 -15.56
C LEU A 4 -40.05 -28.84 -15.57
N GLY A 5 -40.89 -29.30 -16.49
CA GLY A 5 -42.28 -28.82 -16.63
C GLY A 5 -42.43 -27.35 -17.03
N LEU A 6 -41.36 -26.69 -17.50
CA LEU A 6 -41.40 -25.28 -17.91
C LEU A 6 -41.91 -25.13 -19.35
N VAL A 7 -43.00 -24.38 -19.54
CA VAL A 7 -43.68 -24.20 -20.83
C VAL A 7 -43.50 -22.80 -21.43
N ASP A 8 -43.33 -21.78 -20.59
CA ASP A 8 -43.05 -20.41 -21.01
C ASP A 8 -41.87 -19.82 -20.22
N GLN A 9 -41.12 -18.89 -20.82
CA GLN A 9 -40.03 -18.18 -20.16
C GLN A 9 -39.92 -16.75 -20.65
N VAL A 10 -39.61 -15.84 -19.72
CA VAL A 10 -39.20 -14.46 -20.02
C VAL A 10 -37.84 -14.17 -19.42
N GLY A 11 -37.00 -13.44 -20.16
CA GLY A 11 -35.67 -13.06 -19.75
C GLY A 11 -35.50 -11.55 -19.71
N ILE A 12 -34.94 -11.03 -18.63
CA ILE A 12 -34.50 -9.63 -18.54
C ILE A 12 -32.97 -9.63 -18.57
N LEU A 13 -32.39 -8.98 -19.58
CA LEU A 13 -30.96 -8.68 -19.57
C LEU A 13 -30.70 -7.58 -18.54
N LEU A 14 -29.95 -7.92 -17.49
CA LEU A 14 -29.63 -7.03 -16.37
C LEU A 14 -28.28 -6.34 -16.54
N ALA A 15 -27.29 -7.03 -17.11
CA ALA A 15 -25.98 -6.46 -17.40
C ALA A 15 -25.32 -7.17 -18.59
N ARG A 16 -24.56 -6.41 -19.40
CA ARG A 16 -23.69 -6.95 -20.46
C ARG A 16 -22.51 -6.01 -20.64
N ASP A 17 -21.30 -6.52 -20.47
CA ASP A 17 -20.07 -5.81 -20.80
C ASP A 17 -19.00 -6.81 -21.29
N ARG A 18 -17.73 -6.37 -21.32
CA ARG A 18 -16.60 -7.19 -21.80
C ARG A 18 -16.25 -8.35 -20.87
N THR A 19 -16.66 -8.33 -19.60
CA THR A 19 -16.26 -9.31 -18.58
C THR A 19 -17.43 -10.12 -18.00
N MET A 20 -18.69 -9.68 -18.17
CA MET A 20 -19.86 -10.41 -17.66
C MET A 20 -21.15 -10.16 -18.46
N VAL A 21 -22.01 -11.19 -18.52
CA VAL A 21 -23.41 -11.10 -18.91
C VAL A 21 -24.29 -11.61 -17.77
N GLY A 22 -25.17 -10.75 -17.25
CA GLY A 22 -26.14 -11.10 -16.20
C GLY A 22 -27.56 -11.05 -16.75
N ASN A 23 -28.30 -12.16 -16.62
CA ASN A 23 -29.72 -12.23 -16.97
C ASN A 23 -30.56 -12.67 -15.76
N LEU A 24 -31.81 -12.23 -15.72
CA LEU A 24 -32.85 -12.81 -14.87
C LEU A 24 -33.84 -13.54 -15.75
N GLY A 25 -33.90 -14.86 -15.60
CA GLY A 25 -34.88 -15.72 -16.26
C GLY A 25 -36.02 -16.06 -15.32
N LEU A 26 -37.25 -15.84 -15.75
CA LEU A 26 -38.46 -16.27 -15.06
C LEU A 26 -39.14 -17.31 -15.92
N GLY A 27 -39.26 -18.54 -15.42
CA GLY A 27 -39.91 -19.67 -16.09
C GLY A 27 -41.30 -19.93 -15.50
N ARG A 28 -42.24 -20.32 -16.36
CA ARG A 28 -43.61 -20.70 -15.99
C ARG A 28 -43.77 -22.21 -16.13
N HIS A 29 -44.32 -22.85 -15.10
CA HIS A 29 -44.63 -24.28 -15.10
C HIS A 29 -45.93 -24.57 -15.87
N GLU A 30 -46.05 -25.76 -16.46
CA GLU A 30 -47.21 -26.22 -17.26
C GLU A 30 -48.54 -26.21 -16.51
N SER A 31 -48.51 -26.24 -15.18
CA SER A 31 -49.69 -26.15 -14.32
C SER A 31 -50.23 -24.73 -14.15
N ALA A 32 -49.55 -23.71 -14.68
CA ALA A 32 -49.95 -22.32 -14.58
C ALA A 32 -50.33 -21.74 -15.96
N PRO A 33 -51.20 -20.72 -16.02
CA PRO A 33 -51.55 -20.07 -17.28
C PRO A 33 -50.32 -19.48 -17.99
N PRO A 34 -50.35 -19.41 -19.35
CA PRO A 34 -49.31 -18.78 -20.15
C PRO A 34 -49.04 -17.33 -19.74
N LEU A 35 -47.83 -16.84 -20.05
CA LEU A 35 -47.49 -15.43 -19.83
C LEU A 35 -48.39 -14.50 -20.64
N THR A 36 -48.88 -13.44 -20.01
CA THR A 36 -49.76 -12.44 -20.64
C THR A 36 -49.04 -11.12 -20.89
N GLU A 37 -49.59 -10.25 -21.76
CA GLU A 37 -49.05 -8.89 -21.95
C GLU A 37 -49.06 -8.07 -20.65
N ARG A 38 -50.03 -8.30 -19.75
CA ARG A 38 -50.06 -7.64 -18.44
C ARG A 38 -48.86 -8.03 -17.57
N ASP A 39 -48.42 -9.28 -17.65
CA ASP A 39 -47.20 -9.75 -16.98
C ASP A 39 -45.96 -9.08 -17.59
N MET A 40 -45.93 -8.96 -18.93
CA MET A 40 -44.86 -8.28 -19.65
C MET A 40 -44.78 -6.79 -19.29
N ASP A 41 -45.91 -6.09 -19.14
CA ASP A 41 -45.95 -4.69 -18.73
C ASP A 41 -45.44 -4.49 -17.30
N GLY A 42 -45.80 -5.38 -16.38
CA GLY A 42 -45.24 -5.38 -15.03
C GLY A 42 -43.71 -5.57 -15.03
N LEU A 43 -43.21 -6.49 -15.85
CA LEU A 43 -41.77 -6.73 -15.99
C LEU A 43 -41.03 -5.57 -16.65
N ARG A 44 -41.65 -4.90 -17.65
CA ARG A 44 -41.12 -3.68 -18.27
C ARG A 44 -40.99 -2.55 -17.26
N LEU A 45 -41.90 -2.46 -16.30
CA LEU A 45 -41.88 -1.48 -15.21
C LEU A 45 -40.76 -1.77 -14.19
N LEU A 46 -40.52 -3.05 -13.87
CA LEU A 46 -39.50 -3.48 -12.91
C LEU A 46 -38.08 -3.51 -13.50
N ALA A 47 -37.93 -3.79 -14.79
CA ALA A 47 -36.64 -4.00 -15.44
C ALA A 47 -35.62 -2.84 -15.23
N PRO A 48 -36.01 -1.55 -15.33
CA PRO A 48 -35.09 -0.44 -15.07
C PRO A 48 -34.54 -0.42 -13.64
N HIS A 49 -35.38 -0.75 -12.65
CA HIS A 49 -35.00 -0.78 -11.24
C HIS A 49 -34.06 -1.96 -10.94
N LEU A 50 -34.34 -3.13 -11.51
CA LEU A 50 -33.47 -4.31 -11.38
C LEU A 50 -32.10 -4.07 -12.03
N ARG A 51 -32.06 -3.46 -13.21
CA ARG A 51 -30.80 -3.04 -13.86
C ARG A 51 -30.02 -2.07 -12.98
N ARG A 52 -30.68 -1.05 -12.44
CA ARG A 52 -30.04 -0.06 -11.55
C ARG A 52 -29.49 -0.73 -10.29
N ALA A 53 -30.22 -1.65 -9.67
CA ALA A 53 -29.74 -2.40 -8.51
C ALA A 53 -28.48 -3.21 -8.85
N VAL A 54 -28.48 -3.96 -9.95
CA VAL A 54 -27.29 -4.71 -10.42
C VAL A 54 -26.12 -3.76 -10.70
N THR A 55 -26.34 -2.63 -11.35
CA THR A 55 -25.27 -1.63 -11.59
C THR A 55 -24.70 -1.09 -10.28
N ILE A 56 -25.54 -0.70 -9.32
CA ILE A 56 -25.09 -0.19 -8.01
C ILE A 56 -24.31 -1.27 -7.26
N SER A 57 -24.85 -2.49 -7.14
CA SER A 57 -24.16 -3.59 -6.47
C SER A 57 -22.79 -3.84 -7.07
N ARG A 58 -22.67 -3.81 -8.40
CA ARG A 58 -21.38 -3.98 -9.08
C ARG A 58 -20.39 -2.86 -8.82
N ILE A 59 -20.85 -1.62 -8.79
CA ILE A 59 -20.01 -0.48 -8.42
C ILE A 59 -19.49 -0.70 -7.00
N LEU A 60 -20.38 -1.07 -6.06
CA LEU A 60 -20.02 -1.33 -4.67
C LEU A 60 -19.04 -2.50 -4.51
N GLU A 61 -19.31 -3.63 -5.16
CA GLU A 61 -18.43 -4.81 -5.18
C GLU A 61 -17.04 -4.48 -5.76
N GLY A 62 -16.99 -3.75 -6.88
CA GLY A 62 -15.73 -3.31 -7.47
C GLY A 62 -14.94 -2.39 -6.53
N THR A 63 -15.60 -1.44 -5.86
CA THR A 63 -14.94 -0.59 -4.87
C THR A 63 -14.46 -1.37 -3.64
N ALA A 64 -15.23 -2.35 -3.17
CA ALA A 64 -14.86 -3.18 -2.03
C ALA A 64 -13.68 -4.10 -2.35
N ALA A 65 -13.66 -4.72 -3.54
CA ALA A 65 -12.55 -5.55 -3.98
C ALA A 65 -11.25 -4.75 -4.16
N ALA A 66 -11.33 -3.53 -4.71
CA ALA A 66 -10.19 -2.63 -4.83
C ALA A 66 -9.67 -2.20 -3.44
N ALA A 67 -10.57 -1.85 -2.51
CA ALA A 67 -10.21 -1.51 -1.14
C ALA A 67 -9.53 -2.70 -0.43
N ALA A 68 -10.10 -3.90 -0.51
CA ALA A 68 -9.50 -5.11 0.08
C ALA A 68 -8.11 -5.43 -0.50
N THR A 69 -7.93 -5.27 -1.82
CA THR A 69 -6.62 -5.44 -2.47
C THR A 69 -5.61 -4.41 -1.96
N PHE A 70 -6.03 -3.15 -1.80
CA PHE A 70 -5.18 -2.08 -1.28
C PHE A 70 -4.82 -2.32 0.19
N GLU A 71 -5.78 -2.70 1.03
CA GLU A 71 -5.54 -3.06 2.43
C GLU A 71 -4.57 -4.24 2.55
N ALA A 72 -4.76 -5.29 1.74
CA ALA A 72 -3.84 -6.42 1.69
C ALA A 72 -2.41 -5.99 1.28
N ALA A 73 -2.29 -5.06 0.33
CA ALA A 73 -1.00 -4.50 -0.07
C ALA A 73 -0.33 -3.70 1.05
N LEU A 74 -1.10 -2.88 1.79
CA LEU A 74 -0.58 -2.15 2.96
C LEU A 74 -0.20 -3.08 4.12
N ASP A 75 -0.99 -4.13 4.38
CA ASP A 75 -0.74 -5.11 5.43
C ASP A 75 0.47 -6.01 5.11
N ALA A 76 0.81 -6.18 3.82
CA ALA A 76 2.03 -6.86 3.39
C ALA A 76 3.32 -6.05 3.66
N THR A 77 3.21 -4.74 3.92
CA THR A 77 4.38 -3.90 4.25
C THR A 77 4.77 -4.06 5.72
N ARG A 78 6.08 -4.12 6.00
CA ARG A 78 6.59 -4.13 7.39
C ARG A 78 6.48 -2.76 8.07
N SER A 79 6.55 -1.68 7.29
CA SER A 79 6.41 -0.33 7.82
C SER A 79 4.98 -0.08 8.30
N ALA A 80 4.85 0.57 9.44
CA ALA A 80 3.54 1.00 9.91
C ALA A 80 3.05 2.17 9.06
N VAL A 81 1.82 2.06 8.54
CA VAL A 81 1.17 3.08 7.71
C VAL A 81 -0.12 3.53 8.37
N VAL A 82 -0.26 4.84 8.56
CA VAL A 82 -1.47 5.47 9.10
C VAL A 82 -1.97 6.53 8.12
N LEU A 83 -3.24 6.44 7.72
CA LEU A 83 -3.89 7.47 6.90
C LEU A 83 -4.67 8.42 7.79
N LEU A 84 -4.45 9.72 7.59
CA LEU A 84 -4.99 10.77 8.44
C LEU A 84 -5.82 11.79 7.66
N THR A 85 -6.80 12.34 8.36
CA THR A 85 -7.38 13.65 8.03
C THR A 85 -6.41 14.79 8.37
N GLN A 86 -6.71 16.00 7.89
CA GLN A 86 -5.95 17.21 8.23
C GLN A 86 -5.94 17.48 9.75
N ASP A 87 -7.02 17.07 10.45
CA ASP A 87 -7.19 17.29 11.89
C ASP A 87 -6.59 16.19 12.77
N MET A 88 -5.68 15.38 12.22
CA MET A 88 -5.00 14.24 12.85
C MET A 88 -5.89 13.01 13.13
N THR A 89 -7.15 13.01 12.68
CA THR A 89 -8.04 11.85 12.85
C THR A 89 -7.56 10.67 12.02
N ILE A 90 -7.43 9.50 12.65
CA ILE A 90 -7.05 8.25 12.01
C ILE A 90 -8.22 7.71 11.21
N LEU A 91 -8.03 7.54 9.89
CA LEU A 91 -9.02 6.93 9.00
C LEU A 91 -8.69 5.47 8.71
N HIS A 92 -7.40 5.15 8.61
CA HIS A 92 -6.93 3.79 8.38
C HIS A 92 -5.56 3.59 9.03
N ALA A 93 -5.29 2.37 9.46
CA ALA A 93 -4.00 1.93 9.97
C ALA A 93 -3.79 0.49 9.54
N ASN A 94 -2.65 0.17 8.91
CA ASN A 94 -2.31 -1.21 8.52
C ASN A 94 -1.97 -2.08 9.76
N ALA A 95 -1.75 -3.38 9.58
CA ALA A 95 -1.50 -4.34 10.65
C ALA A 95 -0.34 -3.92 11.57
N ALA A 96 0.77 -3.47 10.99
CA ALA A 96 1.92 -2.97 11.73
C ALA A 96 1.56 -1.72 12.57
N ALA A 97 0.85 -0.75 11.99
CA ALA A 97 0.42 0.45 12.71
C ALA A 97 -0.61 0.14 13.82
N ARG A 98 -1.55 -0.78 13.58
CA ARG A 98 -2.53 -1.21 14.60
C ARG A 98 -1.83 -1.81 15.81
N THR A 99 -0.76 -2.58 15.59
CA THR A 99 0.07 -3.17 16.64
C THR A 99 0.80 -2.10 17.46
N MET A 100 1.37 -1.09 16.80
CA MET A 100 2.00 0.04 17.51
C MET A 100 0.97 0.84 18.32
N LEU A 101 -0.21 1.11 17.74
CA LEU A 101 -1.29 1.82 18.41
C LEU A 101 -1.83 1.08 19.64
N SER A 102 -1.96 -0.26 19.57
CA SER A 102 -2.40 -1.07 20.71
C SER A 102 -1.35 -1.10 21.82
N ASN A 103 -0.07 -1.10 21.46
CA ASN A 103 1.04 -1.02 22.42
C ASN A 103 1.21 0.39 23.02
N GLY A 104 0.69 1.42 22.33
CA GLY A 104 0.85 2.82 22.70
C GLY A 104 2.27 3.33 22.52
N ASP A 105 3.04 2.70 21.63
CA ASP A 105 4.45 2.99 21.39
C ASP A 105 4.85 2.56 19.97
N PRO A 106 5.50 3.42 19.17
CA PRO A 106 5.78 4.86 19.41
C PRO A 106 4.57 5.77 19.23
N ILE A 107 3.47 5.25 18.71
CA ILE A 107 2.25 5.99 18.42
C ILE A 107 1.11 5.55 19.32
N SER A 108 0.18 6.47 19.56
CA SER A 108 -1.05 6.21 20.31
C SER A 108 -2.24 6.87 19.63
N SER A 109 -3.44 6.38 19.96
CA SER A 109 -4.70 7.00 19.54
C SER A 109 -5.36 7.67 20.74
N VAL A 110 -5.52 8.99 20.70
CA VAL A 110 -6.22 9.77 21.73
C VAL A 110 -7.48 10.34 21.12
N ARG A 111 -8.65 9.84 21.55
CA ARG A 111 -9.96 10.23 20.99
C ARG A 111 -10.03 10.07 19.46
N GLY A 112 -9.41 9.02 18.92
CA GLY A 112 -9.35 8.74 17.48
C GLY A 112 -8.33 9.58 16.69
N LYS A 113 -7.54 10.42 17.36
CA LYS A 113 -6.47 11.20 16.73
C LYS A 113 -5.11 10.56 16.98
N LEU A 114 -4.24 10.61 15.97
CA LEU A 114 -2.87 10.13 16.09
C LEU A 114 -2.07 11.06 17.01
N ALA A 115 -1.41 10.48 18.00
CA ALA A 115 -0.49 11.16 18.89
C ALA A 115 0.85 10.42 18.97
N LEU A 116 1.92 11.18 19.15
CA LEU A 116 3.29 10.71 19.37
C LEU A 116 3.72 11.10 20.79
N PRO A 117 3.53 10.22 21.80
CA PRO A 117 3.83 10.55 23.20
C PRO A 117 5.30 10.88 23.45
N ARG A 118 6.20 10.36 22.60
CA ARG A 118 7.67 10.50 22.70
C ARG A 118 8.25 11.22 21.49
N GLU A 119 7.52 12.21 21.00
CA GLU A 119 8.02 13.09 19.94
C GLU A 119 9.24 13.88 20.44
N LEU A 120 10.35 13.84 19.70
CA LEU A 120 11.58 14.55 20.09
C LEU A 120 11.43 16.08 19.99
N VAL A 121 10.58 16.55 19.08
CA VAL A 121 10.27 17.96 18.87
C VAL A 121 8.75 18.14 18.98
N PRO A 122 8.23 18.87 19.98
CA PRO A 122 6.79 19.00 20.18
C PRO A 122 6.05 19.54 18.96
N ASN A 123 4.88 18.96 18.67
CA ASN A 123 3.95 19.38 17.61
C ASN A 123 4.50 19.29 16.18
N ARG A 124 5.64 18.63 15.97
CA ARG A 124 6.28 18.55 14.65
C ARG A 124 5.45 17.70 13.68
N LEU A 125 4.80 16.65 14.17
CA LEU A 125 3.86 15.84 13.40
C LEU A 125 2.64 16.67 12.98
N GLN A 126 2.06 17.43 13.90
CA GLN A 126 0.91 18.26 13.58
C GLN A 126 1.28 19.31 12.51
N ALA A 127 2.43 19.97 12.66
CA ALA A 127 2.95 20.92 11.68
C ALA A 127 3.20 20.25 10.32
N ALA A 128 3.79 19.06 10.31
CA ALA A 128 4.05 18.29 9.09
C ALA A 128 2.76 17.86 8.38
N VAL A 129 1.75 17.38 9.13
CA VAL A 129 0.45 16.99 8.56
C VAL A 129 -0.26 18.20 7.98
N GLN A 130 -0.23 19.35 8.65
CA GLN A 130 -0.82 20.59 8.13
C GLN A 130 -0.09 21.11 6.88
N ALA A 131 1.23 21.03 6.85
CA ALA A 131 2.02 21.39 5.68
C ALA A 131 1.73 20.45 4.49
N ALA A 132 1.70 19.13 4.73
CA ALA A 132 1.40 18.13 3.71
C ALA A 132 -0.04 18.26 3.18
N ALA A 133 -1.03 18.55 4.05
CA ALA A 133 -2.41 18.74 3.63
C ALA A 133 -2.62 19.98 2.74
N ARG A 134 -1.75 20.99 2.86
CA ARG A 134 -1.80 22.24 2.05
C ARG A 134 -0.95 22.19 0.79
N ALA A 135 -0.03 21.22 0.68
CA ALA A 135 0.84 21.10 -0.47
C ALA A 135 0.03 20.58 -1.66
N GLU A 136 -0.47 21.51 -2.49
CA GLU A 136 -1.21 21.11 -3.69
C GLU A 136 -0.27 20.76 -4.85
N GLN A 137 0.93 21.39 -4.98
CA GLN A 137 1.90 21.06 -6.03
C GLN A 137 3.40 21.36 -5.76
N GLU A 138 3.79 22.06 -4.67
CA GLU A 138 5.16 22.62 -4.56
C GLU A 138 6.15 21.86 -3.64
N LEU A 139 5.69 21.07 -2.67
CA LEU A 139 6.58 20.18 -1.90
C LEU A 139 6.80 18.89 -2.68
N GLY A 140 7.63 18.96 -3.71
CA GLY A 140 7.82 17.88 -4.67
C GLY A 140 8.09 16.53 -4.00
N ARG A 141 7.12 15.60 -4.05
CA ARG A 141 7.17 14.13 -3.80
C ARG A 141 7.90 13.64 -2.53
N ARG A 142 8.56 14.51 -1.77
CA ARG A 142 9.43 14.20 -0.63
C ARG A 142 8.64 14.54 0.62
N GLY A 143 8.21 13.49 1.31
CA GLY A 143 7.54 13.61 2.60
C GLY A 143 8.38 14.37 3.63
N ILE A 144 7.72 14.86 4.67
CA ILE A 144 8.37 15.54 5.79
C ILE A 144 8.85 14.48 6.78
N GLY A 145 10.17 14.40 6.96
CA GLY A 145 10.82 13.51 7.92
C GLY A 145 10.77 14.04 9.35
N ILE A 146 10.39 13.18 10.29
CA ILE A 146 10.33 13.45 11.73
C ILE A 146 11.08 12.32 12.45
N ALA A 147 11.97 12.70 13.36
CA ALA A 147 12.65 11.75 14.23
C ALA A 147 11.82 11.54 15.51
N ALA A 148 11.68 10.28 15.92
CA ALA A 148 11.03 9.91 17.17
C ALA A 148 11.82 8.80 17.88
N LYS A 149 11.43 8.50 19.12
CA LYS A 149 11.97 7.37 19.88
C LYS A 149 10.85 6.50 20.41
N SER A 150 11.08 5.19 20.36
CA SER A 150 10.27 4.19 21.04
C SER A 150 10.59 4.19 22.55
N ARG A 151 9.81 3.48 23.36
CA ARG A 151 9.98 3.39 24.83
C ARG A 151 11.30 2.76 25.23
N ASP A 152 11.77 1.79 24.44
CA ASP A 152 13.05 1.10 24.58
C ASP A 152 14.27 1.95 24.14
N GLY A 153 14.03 3.14 23.57
CA GLY A 153 15.06 4.05 23.10
C GLY A 153 15.43 3.88 21.62
N THR A 154 14.81 2.95 20.91
CA THR A 154 15.01 2.72 19.47
C THR A 154 14.66 3.99 18.67
N ALA A 155 15.55 4.38 17.76
CA ALA A 155 15.39 5.57 16.93
C ALA A 155 14.50 5.27 15.73
N LEU A 156 13.46 6.07 15.54
CA LEU A 156 12.44 5.87 14.52
C LEU A 156 12.43 7.04 13.53
N ALA A 157 12.24 6.71 12.26
CA ALA A 157 11.94 7.66 11.20
C ALA A 157 10.44 7.63 10.92
N ILE A 158 9.83 8.81 10.99
CA ILE A 158 8.44 9.05 10.60
C ILE A 158 8.47 9.88 9.33
N GLN A 159 7.78 9.43 8.30
CA GLN A 159 7.65 10.15 7.03
C GLN A 159 6.20 10.54 6.83
N VAL A 160 5.96 11.84 6.68
CA VAL A 160 4.63 12.40 6.46
C VAL A 160 4.51 12.78 4.98
N MET A 161 3.68 12.05 4.24
CA MET A 161 3.51 12.22 2.80
C MET A 161 2.12 12.76 2.46
N PRO A 162 2.02 13.79 1.60
CA PRO A 162 0.74 14.21 1.06
C PRO A 162 0.17 13.10 0.17
N LEU A 163 -1.14 12.86 0.28
CA LEU A 163 -1.84 11.96 -0.66
C LEU A 163 -2.26 12.77 -1.89
N GLU A 164 -1.35 12.91 -2.85
CA GLU A 164 -1.65 13.56 -4.13
C GLU A 164 -2.60 12.72 -4.98
N ASN A 165 -3.43 13.39 -5.77
CA ASN A 165 -4.33 12.83 -6.79
C ASN A 165 -5.65 12.22 -6.28
N ARG A 166 -6.71 13.04 -6.25
CA ARG A 166 -8.10 12.63 -5.93
C ARG A 166 -8.64 11.51 -6.83
N SER A 167 -8.04 11.33 -8.01
CA SER A 167 -8.40 10.33 -9.03
C SER A 167 -7.91 8.91 -8.70
N LEU A 168 -6.78 8.78 -7.99
CA LEU A 168 -6.21 7.50 -7.56
C LEU A 168 -6.82 7.00 -6.23
N ARG A 169 -7.68 7.81 -5.58
CA ARG A 169 -8.40 7.48 -4.34
C ARG A 169 -9.62 6.57 -4.57
N GLY A 170 -9.64 5.79 -5.66
CA GLY A 170 -10.81 4.99 -6.09
C GLY A 170 -11.36 4.00 -5.04
N GLY A 171 -10.60 3.72 -3.97
CA GLY A 171 -11.04 2.95 -2.81
C GLY A 171 -10.73 3.57 -1.44
N LEU A 172 -10.25 4.83 -1.39
CA LEU A 172 -9.87 5.52 -0.15
C LEU A 172 -10.92 6.55 0.27
N ASP A 173 -11.14 6.70 1.57
CA ASP A 173 -11.96 7.77 2.11
C ASP A 173 -11.39 9.12 1.66
N ARG A 174 -12.24 9.95 1.02
CA ARG A 174 -11.86 11.26 0.47
C ARG A 174 -11.31 12.23 1.54
N ARG A 175 -11.61 11.97 2.82
CA ARG A 175 -11.10 12.73 3.97
C ARG A 175 -9.63 12.45 4.27
N ALA A 176 -9.06 11.37 3.73
CA ALA A 176 -7.63 11.08 3.85
C ALA A 176 -6.83 12.06 3.00
N VAL A 177 -5.96 12.83 3.66
CA VAL A 177 -5.13 13.85 3.01
C VAL A 177 -3.64 13.59 3.17
N VAL A 178 -3.27 12.78 4.17
CA VAL A 178 -1.88 12.51 4.53
C VAL A 178 -1.69 11.04 4.89
N ALA A 179 -0.60 10.45 4.41
CA ALA A 179 -0.10 9.16 4.86
C ALA A 179 1.12 9.36 5.77
N VAL A 180 1.14 8.66 6.89
CA VAL A 180 2.25 8.66 7.85
C VAL A 180 2.87 7.27 7.87
N PHE A 181 4.13 7.19 7.47
CA PHE A 181 4.94 5.97 7.52
C PHE A 181 5.84 6.00 8.74
N ILE A 182 5.94 4.90 9.46
CA ILE A 182 6.74 4.78 10.68
C ILE A 182 7.60 3.52 10.55
N GLY A 183 8.91 3.70 10.67
CA GLY A 183 9.87 2.61 10.60
C GLY A 183 11.09 2.89 11.49
N ASP A 184 11.78 1.82 11.84
CA ASP A 184 13.06 1.88 12.56
C ASP A 184 14.17 2.36 11.62
N VAL A 185 14.96 3.33 12.08
CA VAL A 185 16.11 3.87 11.35
C VAL A 185 17.24 2.84 11.25
N ALA A 186 17.33 1.95 12.23
CA ALA A 186 18.34 0.91 12.37
C ALA A 186 17.85 -0.47 11.91
N ALA A 187 16.55 -0.65 11.63
CA ALA A 187 16.08 -1.85 10.96
C ALA A 187 16.87 -1.99 9.66
N PRO A 188 17.46 -3.17 9.38
CA PRO A 188 18.06 -3.42 8.09
C PRO A 188 17.08 -2.97 7.04
N LEU A 189 17.53 -2.05 6.19
CA LEU A 189 16.85 -1.79 4.93
C LEU A 189 16.94 -3.11 4.18
N GLU A 190 15.99 -4.01 4.42
CA GLU A 190 15.73 -5.14 3.55
C GLU A 190 15.20 -4.50 2.26
N MET A 191 16.15 -3.97 1.48
CA MET A 191 15.99 -4.03 0.04
C MET A 191 15.57 -5.46 -0.26
N PRO A 192 14.58 -5.68 -1.13
CA PRO A 192 14.46 -7.00 -1.73
C PRO A 192 15.89 -7.37 -2.16
N ALA A 193 16.46 -8.44 -1.60
CA ALA A 193 17.89 -8.75 -1.78
C ALA A 193 18.28 -8.84 -3.27
N ASP A 194 17.27 -9.00 -4.13
CA ASP A 194 17.35 -9.00 -5.57
C ASP A 194 17.26 -7.63 -6.26
N ALA A 195 16.77 -6.56 -5.64
CA ALA A 195 16.57 -5.27 -6.32
C ALA A 195 17.89 -4.66 -6.80
N MET A 196 18.91 -4.60 -5.93
CA MET A 196 20.26 -4.15 -6.32
C MET A 196 20.92 -5.11 -7.29
N ARG A 197 20.68 -6.41 -7.09
CA ARG A 197 21.18 -7.47 -7.96
C ARG A 197 20.63 -7.36 -9.38
N LEU A 198 19.35 -7.03 -9.53
CA LEU A 198 18.66 -6.88 -10.80
C LEU A 198 18.98 -5.53 -11.46
N LEU A 199 19.08 -4.45 -10.68
CA LEU A 199 19.35 -3.10 -11.20
C LEU A 199 20.80 -2.91 -11.67
N TYR A 200 21.76 -3.54 -10.98
CA TYR A 200 23.19 -3.35 -11.22
C TYR A 200 23.92 -4.66 -11.54
N GLU A 201 23.17 -5.74 -11.81
CA GLU A 201 23.71 -7.05 -12.21
C GLU A 201 24.81 -7.56 -11.26
N LEU A 202 24.64 -7.31 -9.95
CA LEU A 202 25.61 -7.74 -8.96
C LEU A 202 25.64 -9.27 -8.89
N THR A 203 26.83 -9.85 -8.71
CA THR A 203 26.93 -11.28 -8.38
C THR A 203 26.53 -11.52 -6.92
N PRO A 204 26.19 -12.76 -6.51
CA PRO A 204 25.88 -13.06 -5.11
C PRO A 204 27.02 -12.72 -4.13
N ALA A 205 28.28 -12.74 -4.58
CA ALA A 205 29.41 -12.34 -3.74
C ALA A 205 29.52 -10.80 -3.61
N GLU A 206 29.31 -10.08 -4.71
CA GLU A 206 29.29 -8.60 -4.72
C GLU A 206 28.12 -8.05 -3.90
N GLN A 207 26.93 -8.66 -3.99
CA GLN A 207 25.76 -8.29 -3.20
C GLN A 207 26.03 -8.40 -1.69
N ARG A 208 26.61 -9.52 -1.24
CA ARG A 208 26.97 -9.72 0.17
C ARG A 208 27.99 -8.68 0.66
N VAL A 209 28.98 -8.35 -0.16
CA VAL A 209 29.93 -7.28 0.18
C VAL A 209 29.24 -5.92 0.24
N PHE A 210 28.35 -5.61 -0.72
CA PHE A 210 27.58 -4.38 -0.74
C PHE A 210 26.70 -4.22 0.52
N GLU A 211 25.96 -5.26 0.91
CA GLU A 211 25.11 -5.26 2.11
C GLU A 211 25.91 -4.94 3.39
N LEU A 212 27.06 -5.59 3.58
CA LEU A 212 27.90 -5.35 4.76
C LEU A 212 28.56 -3.96 4.73
N VAL A 213 28.88 -3.43 3.55
CA VAL A 213 29.36 -2.03 3.39
C VAL A 213 28.26 -1.04 3.78
N VAL A 214 27.03 -1.26 3.31
CA VAL A 214 25.87 -0.42 3.65
C VAL A 214 25.53 -0.50 5.14
N GLY A 215 25.72 -1.67 5.75
CA GLY A 215 25.64 -1.88 7.20
C GLY A 215 26.75 -1.21 8.01
N GLY A 216 27.73 -0.57 7.35
CA GLY A 216 28.79 0.20 8.00
C GLY A 216 30.02 -0.63 8.43
N GLU A 217 30.09 -1.91 8.06
CA GLU A 217 31.24 -2.75 8.42
C GLU A 217 32.53 -2.29 7.73
N LYS A 218 33.68 -2.54 8.36
CA LYS A 218 35.00 -2.27 7.76
C LYS A 218 35.46 -3.48 6.95
N THR A 219 36.33 -3.27 5.96
CA THR A 219 36.85 -4.35 5.08
C THR A 219 37.38 -5.56 5.84
N ALA A 220 38.04 -5.36 6.99
CA ALA A 220 38.57 -6.45 7.81
C ALA A 220 37.46 -7.26 8.52
N ASP A 221 36.36 -6.60 8.90
CA ASP A 221 35.20 -7.26 9.51
C ASP A 221 34.41 -8.01 8.45
N ILE A 222 34.19 -7.39 7.28
CA ILE A 222 33.57 -8.03 6.10
C ILE A 222 34.33 -9.31 5.70
N ALA A 223 35.67 -9.23 5.66
CA ALA A 223 36.52 -10.36 5.33
C ALA A 223 36.32 -11.52 6.31
N ARG A 224 36.18 -11.20 7.61
CA ARG A 224 35.92 -12.17 8.67
C ARG A 224 34.51 -12.76 8.56
N THR A 225 33.50 -11.91 8.36
CA THR A 225 32.09 -12.29 8.21
C THR A 225 31.89 -13.24 7.01
N LEU A 226 32.60 -12.98 5.91
CA LEU A 226 32.48 -13.77 4.69
C LEU A 226 33.50 -14.93 4.58
N GLY A 227 34.43 -15.06 5.53
CA GLY A 227 35.47 -16.10 5.50
C GLY A 227 36.46 -15.96 4.33
N VAL A 228 36.76 -14.74 3.88
CA VAL A 228 37.65 -14.45 2.74
C VAL A 228 38.79 -13.50 3.12
N ALA A 229 39.80 -13.38 2.26
CA ALA A 229 40.89 -12.44 2.48
C ALA A 229 40.43 -10.96 2.30
N PRO A 230 41.01 -9.99 3.05
CA PRO A 230 40.72 -8.56 2.85
C PRO A 230 41.03 -8.03 1.44
N SER A 231 41.95 -8.67 0.71
CA SER A 231 42.20 -8.41 -0.71
C SER A 231 40.99 -8.77 -1.58
N THR A 232 40.38 -9.93 -1.34
CA THR A 232 39.17 -10.39 -2.06
C THR A 232 38.00 -9.45 -1.84
N VAL A 233 37.80 -8.96 -0.61
CA VAL A 233 36.77 -7.93 -0.32
C VAL A 233 37.02 -6.66 -1.12
N ARG A 234 38.29 -6.18 -1.20
CA ARG A 234 38.65 -5.00 -2.00
C ARG A 234 38.36 -5.21 -3.49
N SER A 235 38.66 -6.39 -4.03
CA SER A 235 38.35 -6.73 -5.43
C SER A 235 36.84 -6.74 -5.71
N HIS A 236 36.03 -7.32 -4.82
CA HIS A 236 34.58 -7.26 -4.96
C HIS A 236 34.04 -5.83 -4.86
N LEU A 237 34.58 -5.02 -3.93
CA LEU A 237 34.16 -3.63 -3.77
C LEU A 237 34.45 -2.77 -5.02
N LEU A 238 35.58 -3.02 -5.69
CA LEU A 238 35.93 -2.35 -6.94
C LEU A 238 34.90 -2.64 -8.04
N LYS A 239 34.50 -3.92 -8.18
CA LYS A 239 33.46 -4.33 -9.14
C LYS A 239 32.09 -3.74 -8.79
N VAL A 240 31.76 -3.65 -7.50
CA VAL A 240 30.54 -2.99 -7.04
C VAL A 240 30.55 -1.51 -7.43
N PHE A 241 31.66 -0.80 -7.24
CA PHE A 241 31.81 0.59 -7.67
C PHE A 241 31.63 0.76 -9.17
N GLU A 242 32.26 -0.10 -9.97
CA GLU A 242 32.14 -0.10 -11.43
C GLU A 242 30.68 -0.33 -11.87
N LYS A 243 30.02 -1.35 -11.33
CA LYS A 243 28.64 -1.70 -11.69
C LYS A 243 27.61 -0.66 -11.23
N THR A 244 27.86 0.02 -10.12
CA THR A 244 26.93 1.02 -9.57
C THR A 244 27.24 2.45 -10.03
N GLY A 245 28.35 2.67 -10.73
CA GLY A 245 28.83 4.00 -11.12
C GLY A 245 29.18 4.90 -9.92
N ARG A 246 29.53 4.31 -8.77
CA ARG A 246 29.86 5.03 -7.53
C ARG A 246 31.35 4.90 -7.22
N HIS A 247 31.90 5.84 -6.47
CA HIS A 247 33.35 5.90 -6.24
C HIS A 247 33.75 5.78 -4.77
N THR A 248 32.80 5.95 -3.85
CA THR A 248 33.08 5.88 -2.41
C THR A 248 32.09 4.98 -1.68
N ARG A 249 32.52 4.42 -0.53
CA ARG A 249 31.62 3.66 0.36
C ARG A 249 30.41 4.50 0.79
N GLY A 250 30.63 5.80 1.02
CA GLY A 250 29.55 6.74 1.34
C GLY A 250 28.53 6.89 0.22
N ASP A 251 28.96 6.80 -1.04
CA ASP A 251 28.04 6.83 -2.19
C ASP A 251 27.20 5.55 -2.30
N LEU A 252 27.75 4.39 -1.94
CA LEU A 252 26.98 3.14 -1.87
C LEU A 252 25.91 3.21 -0.76
N VAL A 253 26.23 3.82 0.38
CA VAL A 253 25.26 4.08 1.46
C VAL A 253 24.17 5.07 1.04
N LYS A 254 24.51 6.08 0.23
CA LYS A 254 23.50 6.99 -0.35
C LYS A 254 22.61 6.27 -1.36
N LEU A 255 23.23 5.48 -2.24
CA LEU A 255 22.53 4.72 -3.28
C LEU A 255 21.48 3.76 -2.69
N SER A 256 21.80 3.05 -1.61
CA SER A 256 20.83 2.17 -0.95
C SER A 256 19.63 2.93 -0.39
N ARG A 257 19.83 4.16 0.10
CA ARG A 257 18.76 5.03 0.61
C ARG A 257 17.88 5.60 -0.50
N GLU A 258 18.47 5.91 -1.67
CA GLU A 258 17.74 6.40 -2.85
C GLU A 258 16.73 5.38 -3.39
N ILE A 259 17.03 4.08 -3.27
CA ILE A 259 16.19 2.97 -3.78
C ILE A 259 15.16 2.49 -2.75
N THR A 260 15.39 2.73 -1.46
CA THR A 260 14.54 2.20 -0.38
C THR A 260 13.41 3.15 0.03
N LEU A 261 13.50 4.44 -0.32
CA LEU A 261 12.41 5.38 -0.08
C LEU A 261 11.33 5.20 -1.17
N PRO A 262 10.06 4.93 -0.82
CA PRO A 262 8.98 5.12 -1.77
C PRO A 262 8.89 6.62 -2.09
N GLY A 263 9.34 7.01 -3.27
CA GLY A 263 9.02 8.29 -3.92
C GLY A 263 8.06 8.08 -5.09
#